data_AF-O70180-F1
#
_entry.id   AF-O70180-F1
#
_cell.length_a   1.000
_cell.length_b   1.000
_cell.length_c   1.000
_cell.angle_alpha   90.00
_cell.angle_beta   90.00
_cell.angle_gamma   90.00
#
_symmetry.space_group_name_H-M   'P 1'
#
loop_
_entity.id
_entity.type
_entity.pdbx_description
1 polymer ?
#
loop_
_entity_poly.entity_id
_entity_poly.type
_entity_poly.pdbx_seq_one_letter_code
_entity_poly.pdbx_strand_id
1 'polypeptide(L)'
;QTQTTCWDHPKMTELFQSLGDLNNVRFSAYRTAIKIRRLQKTLCLDLLELNTTNEVFKQHKLNQNDQLLSVPDVINCLTTTYDGLEQLHKDLVNVPLCVDMCLNWLLNVYDTGRTGKIRVQSLKIGLMSLSKGLLEEKYRCLFKEVAGPTEMCDQRQLGLLLHDAIQIP
;
A
#
# COMPACT_ATOMS: atom_id res chain seq x y z
N GLN A 1 17.33 -26.28 10.14
CA GLN A 1 17.04 -25.46 8.95
C GLN A 1 15.90 -26.13 8.19
N THR A 2 14.78 -25.45 8.02
CA THR A 2 13.63 -25.94 7.24
C THR A 2 13.94 -25.75 5.76
N GLN A 3 13.99 -26.84 4.98
CA GLN A 3 14.24 -26.80 3.53
C GLN A 3 12.95 -26.44 2.77
N THR A 4 12.44 -25.23 2.99
CA THR A 4 11.18 -24.76 2.41
C THR A 4 11.38 -23.42 1.71
N THR A 5 10.79 -23.24 0.53
CA THR A 5 10.70 -21.94 -0.14
C THR A 5 9.37 -21.27 0.17
N CYS A 6 9.36 -19.95 0.31
CA CYS A 6 8.17 -19.16 0.60
C CYS A 6 8.20 -17.86 -0.21
N TRP A 7 7.03 -17.40 -0.67
CA TRP A 7 6.88 -16.11 -1.33
C TRP A 7 6.92 -14.94 -0.35
N ASP A 8 6.52 -15.19 0.89
CA ASP A 8 6.44 -14.15 1.92
C ASP A 8 7.79 -13.94 2.59
N HIS A 9 8.10 -12.66 2.81
CA HIS A 9 9.26 -12.29 3.60
C HIS A 9 9.06 -12.81 5.04
N PRO A 10 10.07 -13.38 5.72
CA PRO A 10 9.89 -13.98 7.05
C PRO A 10 9.24 -13.04 8.07
N LYS A 11 9.64 -11.76 8.07
CA LYS A 11 9.01 -10.73 8.93
C LYS A 11 7.56 -10.42 8.55
N MET A 12 7.17 -10.60 7.29
CA MET A 12 5.77 -10.45 6.87
C MET A 12 4.93 -11.61 7.40
N THR A 13 5.46 -12.83 7.35
CA THR A 13 4.84 -14.01 7.94
C THR A 13 4.66 -13.84 9.46
N GLU A 14 5.69 -13.39 10.17
CA GLU A 14 5.62 -13.05 11.60
C GLU A 14 4.58 -11.97 11.88
N LEU A 15 4.55 -10.91 11.06
CA LEU A 15 3.55 -9.85 11.18
C LEU A 15 2.14 -10.42 11.05
N PHE A 16 1.81 -11.16 9.98
CA PHE A 16 0.49 -11.73 9.78
C PHE A 16 0.09 -12.72 10.87
N GLN A 17 1.02 -13.54 11.35
CA GLN A 17 0.79 -14.42 12.51
C GLN A 17 0.41 -13.61 13.75
N SER A 18 1.14 -12.53 14.03
CA SER A 18 0.86 -11.65 15.17
C SER A 18 -0.46 -10.88 15.05
N LEU A 19 -1.01 -10.71 13.84
CA LEU A 19 -2.36 -10.17 13.67
C LEU A 19 -3.44 -11.11 14.22
N GLY A 20 -3.12 -12.40 14.41
CA GLY A 20 -4.00 -13.39 15.03
C GLY A 20 -4.38 -13.04 16.47
N ASP A 21 -3.50 -12.35 17.20
CA ASP A 21 -3.74 -11.91 18.58
C ASP A 21 -4.94 -10.95 18.71
N LEU A 22 -5.29 -10.29 17.60
CA LEU A 22 -6.38 -9.31 17.53
C LEU A 22 -7.73 -9.95 17.17
N ASN A 23 -7.80 -11.28 17.01
CA ASN A 23 -9.02 -11.98 16.60
C ASN A 23 -10.15 -11.91 17.66
N ASN A 24 -9.80 -11.65 18.92
CA ASN A 24 -10.74 -11.51 20.03
C ASN A 24 -11.49 -10.16 20.05
N VAL A 25 -11.10 -9.19 19.23
CA VAL A 25 -11.81 -7.90 19.13
C VAL A 25 -13.21 -8.14 18.59
N ARG A 26 -14.25 -7.84 19.40
CA ARG A 26 -15.66 -8.17 19.11
C ARG A 26 -16.17 -7.56 17.80
N PHE A 27 -15.95 -6.27 17.60
CA PHE A 27 -16.47 -5.54 16.44
C PHE A 27 -15.55 -5.73 15.23
N SER A 28 -16.09 -6.22 14.11
CA SER A 28 -15.32 -6.54 12.91
C SER A 28 -14.58 -5.32 12.33
N ALA A 29 -15.25 -4.18 12.21
CA ALA A 29 -14.65 -2.95 11.69
C ALA A 29 -13.44 -2.50 12.53
N TYR A 30 -13.56 -2.54 13.86
CA TYR A 30 -12.45 -2.20 14.77
C TYR A 30 -11.33 -3.24 14.71
N ARG A 31 -11.68 -4.52 14.62
CA ARG A 31 -10.70 -5.60 14.49
C ARG A 31 -9.85 -5.42 13.23
N THR A 32 -10.48 -5.20 12.09
CA THR A 32 -9.81 -4.90 10.82
C THR A 32 -8.99 -3.61 10.94
N ALA A 33 -9.56 -2.53 11.49
CA ALA A 33 -8.85 -1.27 11.66
C ALA A 33 -7.57 -1.39 12.51
N ILE A 34 -7.60 -2.15 13.61
CA ILE A 34 -6.41 -2.34 14.47
C ILE A 34 -5.37 -3.23 13.78
N LYS A 35 -5.80 -4.25 13.00
CA LYS A 35 -4.90 -5.06 12.17
C LYS A 35 -4.21 -4.20 11.10
N ILE A 36 -4.98 -3.39 10.37
CA ILE A 36 -4.47 -2.44 9.40
C ILE A 36 -3.52 -1.44 10.06
N ARG A 37 -3.84 -0.94 11.26
CA ARG A 37 -2.97 -0.02 11.99
C ARG A 37 -1.63 -0.66 12.36
N ARG A 38 -1.62 -1.94 12.75
CA ARG A 38 -0.38 -2.67 13.04
C ARG A 38 0.45 -2.85 11.78
N LEU A 39 -0.18 -3.28 10.68
CA LEU A 39 0.44 -3.37 9.36
C LEU A 39 1.05 -2.02 8.93
N GLN A 40 0.25 -0.95 8.98
CA GLN A 40 0.65 0.41 8.61
C GLN A 40 1.92 0.85 9.33
N LYS A 41 1.99 0.64 10.65
CA LYS A 41 3.16 0.96 11.47
C LYS A 41 4.38 0.12 11.13
N THR A 42 4.20 -1.19 10.96
CA THR A 42 5.31 -2.09 10.61
C THR A 42 5.89 -1.76 9.23
N LEU A 43 5.07 -1.27 8.31
CA LEU A 43 5.50 -0.78 7.00
C LEU A 43 5.96 0.69 7.01
N CYS A 44 5.94 1.39 8.17
CA CYS A 44 6.26 2.82 8.27
C CYS A 44 5.39 3.75 7.40
N LEU A 45 4.25 3.27 6.88
CA LEU A 45 3.34 4.08 6.06
C LEU A 45 2.58 5.12 6.88
N ASP A 46 2.56 4.99 8.21
CA ASP A 46 2.03 6.02 9.11
C ASP A 46 2.93 7.25 9.25
N LEU A 47 4.16 7.20 8.73
CA LEU A 47 5.06 8.33 8.60
C LEU A 47 4.94 9.02 7.24
N LEU A 48 4.38 8.33 6.24
CA LEU A 48 4.27 8.80 4.87
C LEU A 48 3.14 9.81 4.71
N GLU A 49 3.43 11.09 4.57
CA GLU A 49 2.39 12.10 4.31
C GLU A 49 1.73 11.89 2.94
N LEU A 50 0.41 12.12 2.86
CA LEU A 50 -0.37 11.97 1.63
C LEU A 50 0.17 12.84 0.49
N ASN A 51 0.64 14.06 0.78
CA ASN A 51 1.22 14.94 -0.23
C ASN A 51 2.54 14.39 -0.79
N THR A 52 3.43 13.91 0.08
CA THR A 52 4.69 13.26 -0.32
C THR A 52 4.42 12.04 -1.20
N THR A 53 3.40 11.25 -0.86
CA THR A 53 2.96 10.11 -1.69
C THR A 53 2.63 10.54 -3.12
N ASN A 54 1.86 11.63 -3.28
CA ASN A 54 1.50 12.17 -4.59
C ASN A 54 2.71 12.72 -5.37
N GLU A 55 3.67 13.33 -4.69
CA GLU A 55 4.91 13.83 -5.30
C GLU A 55 5.77 12.70 -5.86
N VAL A 56 5.92 11.61 -5.11
CA VAL A 56 6.63 10.41 -5.58
C VAL A 56 5.96 9.84 -6.83
N PHE A 57 4.62 9.74 -6.86
CA PHE A 57 3.92 9.26 -8.05
C PHE A 57 4.15 10.12 -9.28
N LYS A 58 4.20 11.45 -9.11
CA LYS A 58 4.53 12.39 -10.20
C LYS A 58 5.97 12.22 -10.66
N GLN A 59 6.92 12.08 -9.73
CA GLN A 59 8.35 11.86 -10.04
C GLN A 59 8.55 10.59 -10.87
N HIS A 60 7.84 9.52 -10.53
CA HIS A 60 7.87 8.23 -11.25
C HIS A 60 6.93 8.19 -12.47
N LYS A 61 6.30 9.30 -12.84
CA LYS A 61 5.41 9.45 -14.01
C LYS A 61 4.25 8.45 -14.03
N LEU A 62 3.71 8.11 -12.86
CA LEU A 62 2.61 7.17 -12.68
C LEU A 62 1.25 7.81 -13.05
N ASN A 63 1.10 8.19 -14.31
CA ASN A 63 -0.04 8.97 -14.80
C ASN A 63 -1.18 8.12 -15.37
N GLN A 64 -0.86 6.92 -15.87
CA GLN A 64 -1.83 6.02 -16.51
C GLN A 64 -2.24 4.92 -15.53
N ASN A 65 -3.44 5.03 -14.95
CA ASN A 65 -3.88 4.15 -13.86
C ASN A 65 -4.06 2.67 -14.28
N ASP A 66 -4.36 2.41 -15.55
CA ASP A 66 -4.46 1.05 -16.11
C ASP A 66 -3.09 0.42 -16.48
N GLN A 67 -2.00 1.20 -16.46
CA GLN A 67 -0.67 0.69 -16.78
C GLN A 67 -0.24 -0.36 -15.73
N LEU A 68 0.36 -1.45 -16.20
CA LEU A 68 0.98 -2.46 -15.34
C LEU A 68 2.43 -2.08 -15.03
N LEU A 69 2.76 -2.02 -13.75
CA LEU A 69 4.11 -1.85 -13.23
C LEU A 69 4.75 -3.22 -12.96
N SER A 70 6.00 -3.39 -13.38
CA SER A 70 6.79 -4.56 -13.02
C SER A 70 7.32 -4.45 -11.60
N VAL A 71 7.72 -5.57 -10.98
CA VAL A 71 8.35 -5.57 -9.65
C VAL A 71 9.51 -4.55 -9.53
N PRO A 72 10.46 -4.45 -10.49
CA PRO A 72 11.49 -3.41 -10.45
C PRO A 72 10.94 -1.97 -10.43
N ASP A 73 9.87 -1.68 -11.17
CA ASP A 73 9.26 -0.34 -11.17
C ASP A 73 8.65 -0.01 -9.81
N VAL A 74 7.99 -0.99 -9.18
CA VAL A 74 7.44 -0.86 -7.82
C VAL A 74 8.56 -0.66 -6.80
N ILE A 75 9.64 -1.44 -6.88
CA ILE A 75 10.82 -1.29 -6.04
C ILE A 75 11.39 0.12 -6.16
N ASN A 76 11.61 0.64 -7.37
CA ASN A 76 12.15 1.98 -7.58
C ASN A 76 11.27 3.08 -6.94
N CYS A 77 9.95 2.96 -7.08
CA CYS A 77 8.98 3.87 -6.46
C CYS A 77 9.03 3.81 -4.92
N LEU A 78 9.07 2.59 -4.36
CA LEU A 78 9.17 2.38 -2.91
C LEU A 78 10.52 2.85 -2.36
N THR A 79 11.63 2.60 -3.04
CA THR A 79 12.96 3.07 -2.63
C THR A 79 12.97 4.59 -2.53
N THR A 80 12.45 5.31 -3.53
CA THR A 80 12.33 6.78 -3.46
C THR A 80 11.48 7.23 -2.28
N THR A 81 10.38 6.52 -2.01
CA THR A 81 9.48 6.79 -0.88
C THR A 81 10.21 6.63 0.44
N TYR A 82 10.87 5.50 0.65
CA TYR A 82 11.52 5.18 1.93
C TYR A 82 12.84 5.91 2.14
N ASP A 83 13.59 6.24 1.09
CA ASP A 83 14.75 7.15 1.19
C ASP A 83 14.32 8.53 1.71
N GLY A 84 13.21 9.06 1.21
CA GLY A 84 12.64 10.32 1.71
C GLY A 84 12.20 10.23 3.17
N LEU A 85 11.61 9.09 3.57
CA LEU A 85 11.23 8.86 4.97
C LEU A 85 12.43 8.69 5.90
N GLU A 86 13.46 7.97 5.48
CA GLU A 86 14.68 7.78 6.27
C GLU A 86 15.38 9.11 6.55
N GLN A 87 15.43 10.02 5.57
CA GLN A 87 15.98 11.36 5.79
C GLN A 87 15.28 12.13 6.92
N LEU A 88 13.96 11.95 7.08
CA LEU A 88 13.14 12.60 8.11
C LEU A 88 13.10 11.81 9.42
N HIS A 89 13.26 10.49 9.37
CA HIS A 89 13.02 9.54 10.46
C HIS A 89 14.11 8.45 10.55
N LYS A 90 15.38 8.86 10.59
CA LYS A 90 16.57 7.98 10.48
C LYS A 90 16.54 6.73 11.36
N ASP A 91 16.09 6.86 12.61
CA ASP A 91 16.11 5.73 13.56
C ASP A 91 14.91 4.79 13.42
N LEU A 92 13.91 5.15 12.61
CA LEU A 92 12.66 4.38 12.47
C LEU A 92 12.60 3.59 11.16
N VAL A 93 13.31 4.05 10.11
CA VAL A 93 13.15 3.51 8.76
C VAL A 93 14.41 2.76 8.34
N ASN A 94 14.27 1.45 8.14
CA ASN A 94 15.28 0.64 7.45
C ASN A 94 14.85 0.48 5.99
N VAL A 95 15.45 1.25 5.08
CA VAL A 95 15.00 1.34 3.69
C VAL A 95 14.91 -0.03 3.01
N PRO A 96 15.97 -0.88 2.97
CA PRO A 96 15.88 -2.18 2.31
C PRO A 96 14.74 -3.05 2.83
N LEU A 97 14.60 -3.14 4.16
CA LEU A 97 13.56 -3.94 4.78
C LEU A 97 12.15 -3.39 4.51
N CYS A 98 11.98 -2.07 4.56
CA CYS A 98 10.69 -1.43 4.32
C CYS A 98 10.23 -1.61 2.87
N VAL A 99 11.16 -1.50 1.92
CA VAL A 99 10.90 -1.79 0.50
C VAL A 99 10.46 -3.24 0.32
N ASP A 100 11.20 -4.21 0.86
CA ASP A 100 10.87 -5.64 0.71
C ASP A 100 9.53 -5.99 1.35
N MET A 101 9.27 -5.51 2.57
CA MET A 101 8.02 -5.76 3.29
C MET A 101 6.82 -5.11 2.59
N CYS A 102 6.97 -3.86 2.13
CA CYS A 102 5.89 -3.15 1.46
C CYS A 102 5.62 -3.73 0.06
N LEU A 103 6.65 -4.14 -0.67
CA LEU A 103 6.51 -4.88 -1.92
C LEU A 103 5.77 -6.21 -1.69
N ASN A 104 6.19 -7.00 -0.70
CA ASN A 104 5.56 -8.28 -0.40
C ASN A 104 4.07 -8.10 -0.02
N TRP A 105 3.75 -7.08 0.78
CA TRP A 105 2.36 -6.71 1.06
C TRP A 105 1.58 -6.35 -0.22
N LEU A 106 2.10 -5.45 -1.06
CA LEU A 106 1.43 -5.03 -2.31
C LEU A 106 1.20 -6.22 -3.26
N LEU A 107 2.15 -7.13 -3.38
CA LEU A 107 1.99 -8.33 -4.21
C LEU A 107 0.96 -9.29 -3.60
N ASN A 108 0.89 -9.42 -2.28
CA ASN A 108 -0.13 -10.23 -1.61
C ASN A 108 -1.54 -9.69 -1.81
N VAL A 109 -1.69 -8.37 -1.90
CA VAL A 109 -2.99 -7.72 -2.12
C VAL A 109 -3.37 -7.69 -3.59
N TYR A 110 -2.44 -7.36 -4.49
CA TYR A 110 -2.75 -7.00 -5.88
C TYR A 110 -2.17 -7.93 -6.95
N ASP A 111 -1.32 -8.90 -6.59
CA ASP A 111 -0.73 -9.89 -7.50
C ASP A 111 -0.69 -11.29 -6.86
N THR A 112 -1.86 -11.77 -6.45
CA THR A 112 -2.02 -13.11 -5.85
C THR A 112 -1.62 -14.24 -6.80
N GLY A 113 -1.75 -14.00 -8.12
CA GLY A 113 -1.28 -14.90 -9.17
C GLY A 113 0.23 -14.90 -9.41
N ARG A 114 0.99 -14.06 -8.70
CA ARG A 114 2.46 -13.92 -8.82
C ARG A 114 2.93 -13.70 -10.25
N THR A 115 2.22 -12.85 -10.98
CA THR A 115 2.56 -12.45 -12.35
C THR A 115 3.77 -11.51 -12.41
N GLY A 116 4.15 -10.92 -11.27
CA GLY A 116 5.21 -9.93 -11.16
C GLY A 116 4.77 -8.53 -11.60
N LYS A 117 3.46 -8.28 -11.66
CA LYS A 117 2.89 -7.00 -12.11
C LYS A 117 1.72 -6.55 -11.26
N ILE A 118 1.63 -5.25 -11.01
CA ILE A 118 0.47 -4.60 -10.38
C ILE A 118 0.02 -3.38 -11.21
N ARG A 119 -1.26 -3.02 -11.19
CA ARG A 119 -1.72 -1.79 -11.82
C ARG A 119 -1.22 -0.56 -11.06
N VAL A 120 -0.94 0.53 -11.78
CA VAL A 120 -0.64 1.84 -11.18
C VAL A 120 -1.74 2.25 -10.21
N GLN A 121 -3.02 2.09 -10.59
CA GLN A 121 -4.15 2.41 -9.72
C GLN A 121 -4.06 1.70 -8.36
N SER A 122 -3.75 0.40 -8.39
CA SER A 122 -3.71 -0.44 -7.20
C SER A 122 -2.55 -0.05 -6.28
N LEU A 123 -1.37 0.27 -6.84
CA LEU A 123 -0.25 0.83 -6.09
C LEU A 123 -0.65 2.12 -5.37
N LYS A 124 -1.29 3.05 -6.10
CA LYS A 124 -1.72 4.34 -5.54
C LYS A 124 -2.74 4.16 -4.44
N ILE A 125 -3.80 3.39 -4.68
CA ILE A 125 -4.85 3.13 -3.69
C ILE A 125 -4.27 2.50 -2.43
N GLY A 126 -3.38 1.51 -2.57
CA GLY A 126 -2.74 0.85 -1.42
C GLY A 126 -1.94 1.84 -0.56
N LEU A 127 -1.02 2.58 -1.17
CA LEU A 127 -0.16 3.51 -0.44
C LEU A 127 -0.94 4.71 0.14
N MET A 128 -1.87 5.30 -0.61
CA MET A 128 -2.67 6.44 -0.14
C MET A 128 -3.67 6.06 0.96
N SER A 129 -4.20 4.83 0.93
CA SER A 129 -5.09 4.36 2.00
C SER A 129 -4.35 4.27 3.33
N LEU A 130 -3.10 3.82 3.29
CA LEU A 130 -2.25 3.62 4.47
C LEU A 130 -1.31 4.78 4.79
N SER A 131 -1.27 5.84 4.00
CA SER A 131 -0.48 7.05 4.29
C SER A 131 -1.03 7.80 5.51
N LYS A 132 -0.29 8.77 6.01
CA LYS A 132 -0.74 9.75 7.00
C LYS A 132 -1.48 10.90 6.31
N GLY A 133 -2.62 11.28 6.86
CA GLY A 133 -3.47 12.35 6.34
C GLY A 133 -4.89 12.28 6.91
N LEU A 134 -5.67 13.35 6.73
CA LEU A 134 -7.06 13.37 7.17
C LEU A 134 -7.89 12.42 6.30
N LEU A 135 -8.93 11.83 6.89
CA LEU A 135 -9.79 10.88 6.19
C LEU A 135 -10.46 11.51 4.96
N GLU A 136 -10.91 12.75 5.08
CA GLU A 136 -11.52 13.50 3.98
C GLU A 136 -10.54 13.71 2.82
N GLU A 137 -9.29 14.08 3.13
CA GLU A 137 -8.25 14.30 2.12
C GLU A 137 -7.93 13.00 1.37
N LYS A 138 -7.81 11.89 2.11
CA LYS A 138 -7.62 10.56 1.50
C LYS A 138 -8.77 10.21 0.56
N TYR A 139 -10.02 10.40 0.98
CA TYR A 139 -11.17 10.15 0.10
C TYR A 139 -11.15 11.04 -1.14
N ARG A 140 -10.82 12.32 -1.00
CA ARG A 140 -10.70 13.25 -2.12
C ARG A 140 -9.62 12.81 -3.10
N CYS A 141 -8.45 12.40 -2.62
CA CYS A 141 -7.36 11.96 -3.49
C CYS A 141 -7.67 10.61 -4.15
N LEU A 142 -8.21 9.62 -3.41
CA LEU A 142 -8.62 8.33 -3.96
C LEU A 142 -9.72 8.48 -5.02
N PHE A 143 -10.69 9.36 -4.80
CA PHE A 143 -11.73 9.67 -5.79
C PHE A 143 -11.12 10.26 -7.07
N LYS A 144 -10.17 11.19 -6.93
CA LYS A 144 -9.46 11.80 -8.08
C LYS A 144 -8.70 10.78 -8.92
N GLU A 145 -8.24 9.67 -8.33
CA GLU A 145 -7.58 8.61 -9.09
C GLU A 145 -8.53 7.85 -10.03
N VAL A 146 -9.83 7.83 -9.76
CA VAL A 146 -10.80 7.14 -10.63
C VAL A 146 -11.72 8.08 -11.39
N ALA A 147 -11.86 9.33 -10.94
CA ALA A 147 -12.67 10.33 -11.59
C ALA A 147 -12.20 10.61 -13.02
N GLY A 148 -13.15 10.82 -13.92
CA GLY A 148 -12.88 11.20 -15.30
C GLY A 148 -12.39 12.66 -15.40
N PRO A 149 -12.05 13.11 -16.63
CA PRO A 149 -11.58 14.47 -16.89
C PRO A 149 -12.55 15.59 -16.44
N THR A 150 -13.82 15.26 -16.23
CA THR A 150 -14.88 16.18 -15.79
C THR A 150 -15.05 16.23 -14.27
N GLU A 151 -14.14 15.61 -13.50
CA GLU A 151 -14.23 15.43 -12.04
C GLU A 151 -15.48 14.65 -11.59
N MET A 152 -16.13 13.95 -12.52
CA MET A 152 -17.25 13.05 -12.26
C MET A 152 -16.76 11.60 -12.26
N CYS A 153 -17.44 10.76 -11.48
CA CYS A 153 -17.15 9.34 -11.36
C CYS A 153 -18.42 8.56 -11.67
N ASP A 154 -18.39 7.75 -12.72
CA ASP A 154 -19.48 6.83 -13.05
C ASP A 154 -19.43 5.54 -12.21
N GLN A 155 -20.41 4.67 -12.39
CA GLN A 155 -20.50 3.40 -11.66
C GLN A 155 -19.28 2.50 -11.89
N ARG A 156 -18.72 2.50 -13.11
CA ARG A 156 -17.56 1.67 -13.45
C ARG A 156 -16.32 2.19 -12.74
N GLN A 157 -16.07 3.49 -12.80
CA GLN A 157 -14.95 4.16 -12.15
C GLN A 157 -15.00 3.98 -10.63
N LEU A 158 -16.16 4.16 -10.02
CA LEU A 158 -16.34 3.89 -8.59
C LEU A 158 -16.12 2.40 -8.27
N GLY A 159 -16.62 1.51 -9.13
CA GLY A 159 -16.40 0.08 -9.03
C GLY A 159 -14.92 -0.30 -9.03
N LEU A 160 -14.08 0.36 -9.84
CA LEU A 160 -12.63 0.16 -9.86
C LEU A 160 -11.95 0.57 -8.55
N LEU A 161 -12.33 1.72 -7.98
CA LEU A 161 -11.82 2.16 -6.68
C LEU A 161 -12.18 1.16 -5.58
N LEU A 162 -13.46 0.78 -5.51
CA LEU A 162 -13.96 -0.14 -4.48
C LEU A 162 -13.35 -1.53 -4.63
N HIS A 163 -13.17 -2.01 -5.87
CA HIS A 163 -12.51 -3.28 -6.15
C HIS A 163 -11.09 -3.32 -5.60
N ASP A 164 -10.31 -2.24 -5.72
CA ASP A 164 -8.93 -2.22 -5.22
C ASP A 164 -8.87 -1.96 -3.70
N ALA A 165 -9.80 -1.16 -3.16
CA ALA A 165 -9.86 -0.85 -1.73
C ALA A 165 -10.28 -2.07 -0.89
N ILE A 166 -11.23 -2.89 -1.39
CA ILE A 166 -11.75 -4.06 -0.65
C ILE A 166 -10.71 -5.19 -0.51
N GLN A 167 -9.65 -5.18 -1.31
CA GLN A 167 -8.56 -6.16 -1.20
C GLN A 167 -7.65 -5.91 0.00
N ILE A 168 -7.67 -4.69 0.56
CA ILE A 168 -6.88 -4.36 1.76
C ILE A 168 -7.53 -5.09 2.96
N PRO A 169 -6.81 -6.01 3.62
CA PRO A 169 -7.36 -6.96 4.58
C PRO A 169 -7.80 -6.37 5.94
#